data_AF-A0AAW0P7E0-F1
#
_entry.id   AF-A0AAW0P7E0-F1
#
_cell.length_a   1.000
_cell.length_b   1.000
_cell.length_c   1.000
_cell.angle_alpha   90.00
_cell.angle_beta   90.00
_cell.angle_gamma   90.00
#
_symmetry.space_group_name_H-M   'P 1'
#
loop_
_entity.id
_entity.type
_entity.pdbx_description
1 polymer ?
#
loop_
_entity_poly.entity_id
_entity_poly.type
_entity_poly.pdbx_seq_one_letter_code
_entity_poly.pdbx_strand_id
1 'polypeptide(L)'
;MLYMPEADTFYLDKINGEKQQLSVDYNGMCSLEKFYTDPKAADGNSYRLQHWMYIMRLLQYSDAIEHMLTTGQGVILERSPFSDMVFLEAMFKQGYIRKECVDHYNEIKHISICEFLPPHLVIYIDQPAEEVQKKLKQSSKPYLHNVPLAYLKSIEDSYKKSYLPSVSESSELLAYDVAQAQDIEKVAEDIEYLSFQKGPWVEQDDVTYHHMRMFVEDKRGVAALTQIPRFLPEITIGAHEYDEKYYAYKSLPGKKYAPGYNTDIGDKNVLFK
;
A
#
# COMPACT_ATOMS: atom_id res chain seq x y z
N MET A 1 -17.78 10.16 -3.72
CA MET A 1 -16.77 9.08 -3.67
C MET A 1 -16.38 8.86 -2.22
N LEU A 2 -16.03 7.63 -1.83
CA LEU A 2 -15.45 7.33 -0.53
C LEU A 2 -13.95 7.65 -0.57
N TYR A 3 -13.44 8.44 0.38
CA TYR A 3 -12.02 8.70 0.51
C TYR A 3 -11.40 7.73 1.51
N MET A 4 -10.34 7.01 1.09
CA MET A 4 -9.53 6.18 1.97
C MET A 4 -8.13 6.80 2.11
N PRO A 5 -7.68 7.13 3.33
CA PRO A 5 -6.38 7.78 3.56
C PRO A 5 -5.21 6.83 3.21
N GLU A 6 -4.01 7.36 2.95
CA GLU A 6 -2.83 6.54 2.63
C GLU A 6 -2.64 5.39 3.65
N ALA A 7 -2.49 4.16 3.13
CA ALA A 7 -2.17 3.00 3.95
C ALA A 7 -0.82 3.18 4.65
N ASP A 8 -0.84 3.14 5.98
CA ASP A 8 0.35 3.13 6.82
C ASP A 8 0.69 1.71 7.28
N THR A 9 1.77 1.56 8.04
CA THR A 9 2.22 0.26 8.56
C THR A 9 1.19 -0.39 9.50
N PHE A 10 0.21 0.36 9.99
CA PHE A 10 -0.83 -0.08 10.92
C PHE A 10 -2.22 -0.18 10.25
N TYR A 11 -2.27 -0.20 8.92
CA TYR A 11 -3.53 -0.25 8.18
C TYR A 11 -4.39 -1.47 8.57
N LEU A 12 -3.78 -2.63 8.78
CA LEU A 12 -4.46 -3.84 9.26
C LEU A 12 -5.11 -3.66 10.64
N ASP A 13 -4.47 -2.95 11.56
CA ASP A 13 -5.04 -2.69 12.89
C ASP A 13 -6.33 -1.85 12.76
N LYS A 14 -6.34 -0.88 11.82
CA LYS A 14 -7.52 -0.05 11.56
C LYS A 14 -8.68 -0.86 10.97
N ILE A 15 -8.41 -1.70 9.97
CA ILE A 15 -9.45 -2.55 9.35
C ILE A 15 -10.03 -3.54 10.37
N ASN A 16 -9.16 -4.13 11.20
CA ASN A 16 -9.58 -5.09 12.21
C ASN A 16 -10.33 -4.44 13.39
N GLY A 17 -10.44 -3.11 13.42
CA GLY A 17 -11.17 -2.39 14.47
C GLY A 17 -10.41 -2.36 15.79
N GLU A 18 -9.07 -2.41 15.77
CA GLU A 18 -8.27 -2.33 16.98
C GLU A 18 -8.43 -0.96 17.65
N LYS A 19 -8.67 -0.98 18.97
CA LYS A 19 -8.84 0.24 19.75
C LYS A 19 -7.52 1.01 19.93
N GLN A 20 -6.40 0.31 19.84
CA GLN A 20 -5.05 0.84 19.99
C GLN A 20 -4.15 0.18 18.96
N GLN A 21 -3.15 0.92 18.49
CA GLN A 21 -2.14 0.37 17.58
C GLN A 21 -1.39 -0.77 18.29
N LEU A 22 -1.30 -1.92 17.62
CA LEU A 22 -0.57 -3.06 18.13
C LEU A 22 0.94 -2.82 18.03
N SER A 23 1.72 -3.66 18.71
CA SER A 23 3.18 -3.61 18.60
C SER A 23 3.63 -3.69 17.14
N VAL A 24 4.74 -3.03 16.82
CA VAL A 24 5.42 -3.13 15.53
C VAL A 24 5.78 -4.57 15.18
N ASP A 25 5.97 -5.43 16.20
CA ASP A 25 6.23 -6.86 16.01
C ASP A 25 5.13 -7.59 15.22
N TYR A 26 3.88 -7.10 15.31
CA TYR A 26 2.73 -7.65 14.60
C TYR A 26 2.41 -6.91 13.30
N ASN A 27 3.07 -5.77 13.07
CA ASN A 27 2.86 -4.86 11.94
C ASN A 27 4.12 -4.79 11.06
N GLY A 28 4.50 -5.95 10.51
CA GLY A 28 5.60 -6.08 9.56
C GLY A 28 7.02 -5.97 10.16
N MET A 29 7.17 -5.79 11.48
CA MET A 29 8.47 -5.65 12.16
C MET A 29 9.35 -4.54 11.55
N CYS A 30 8.72 -3.49 11.03
CA CYS A 30 9.37 -2.45 10.26
C CYS A 30 9.07 -1.06 10.83
N SER A 31 10.00 -0.13 10.63
CA SER A 31 9.84 1.25 11.10
C SER A 31 10.25 2.25 10.03
N LEU A 32 9.32 3.14 9.70
CA LEU A 32 9.54 4.27 8.80
C LEU A 32 10.55 5.26 9.39
N GLU A 33 10.49 5.50 10.70
CA GLU A 33 11.45 6.35 11.40
C GLU A 33 12.87 5.77 11.32
N LYS A 34 13.00 4.46 11.50
CA LYS A 34 14.30 3.78 11.35
C LYS A 34 14.82 3.85 9.92
N PHE A 35 13.94 3.72 8.93
CA PHE A 35 14.32 3.85 7.53
C PHE A 35 14.89 5.23 7.20
N TYR A 36 14.29 6.32 7.69
CA TYR A 36 14.80 7.66 7.41
C TYR A 36 16.01 8.06 8.25
N THR A 37 16.25 7.41 9.39
CA THR A 37 17.44 7.65 10.22
C THR A 37 18.65 6.84 9.77
N ASP A 38 18.46 5.56 9.44
CA ASP A 38 19.49 4.69 8.90
C ASP A 38 18.93 3.78 7.78
N PRO A 39 18.85 4.29 6.54
CA PRO A 39 18.32 3.52 5.40
C PRO A 39 19.24 2.38 4.96
N LYS A 40 20.47 2.28 5.48
CA LYS A 40 21.44 1.22 5.17
C LYS A 40 21.65 0.27 6.34
N ALA A 41 20.72 0.27 7.30
CA ALA A 41 20.75 -0.62 8.44
C ALA A 41 20.85 -2.10 7.98
N ALA A 42 21.75 -2.84 8.64
CA ALA A 42 22.03 -4.25 8.31
C ALA A 42 20.88 -5.20 8.68
N ASP A 43 19.85 -4.73 9.39
CA ASP A 43 18.71 -5.51 9.85
C ASP A 43 17.61 -5.71 8.78
N GLY A 44 17.84 -5.18 7.57
CA GLY A 44 16.91 -5.31 6.46
C GLY A 44 15.64 -4.46 6.57
N ASN A 45 15.57 -3.52 7.52
CA ASN A 45 14.38 -2.70 7.76
C ASN A 45 13.88 -1.99 6.50
N SER A 46 14.80 -1.51 5.65
CA SER A 46 14.46 -0.79 4.42
C SER A 46 13.59 -1.62 3.48
N TYR A 47 14.01 -2.85 3.16
CA TYR A 47 13.24 -3.71 2.28
C TYR A 47 11.99 -4.29 2.95
N ARG A 48 12.09 -4.66 4.24
CA ARG A 48 10.96 -5.17 5.01
C ARG A 48 9.83 -4.13 5.10
N LEU A 49 10.17 -2.86 5.29
CA LEU A 49 9.22 -1.75 5.25
C LEU A 49 8.57 -1.62 3.87
N GLN A 50 9.35 -1.61 2.79
CA GLN A 50 8.80 -1.48 1.44
C GLN A 50 7.85 -2.65 1.11
N HIS A 51 8.25 -3.87 1.47
CA HIS A 51 7.43 -5.06 1.28
C HIS A 51 6.14 -4.99 2.10
N TRP A 52 6.21 -4.60 3.37
CA TRP A 52 5.02 -4.44 4.22
C TRP A 52 4.08 -3.36 3.69
N MET A 53 4.59 -2.20 3.30
CA MET A 53 3.81 -1.12 2.71
C MET A 53 3.12 -1.56 1.41
N TYR A 54 3.79 -2.36 0.58
CA TYR A 54 3.18 -2.94 -0.62
C TYR A 54 1.99 -3.84 -0.26
N ILE A 55 2.13 -4.73 0.74
CA ILE A 55 1.03 -5.58 1.21
C ILE A 55 -0.13 -4.73 1.73
N MET A 56 0.14 -3.69 2.54
CA MET A 56 -0.91 -2.81 3.07
C MET A 56 -1.66 -2.07 1.95
N ARG A 57 -0.93 -1.57 0.94
CA ARG A 57 -1.53 -0.91 -0.24
C ARG A 57 -2.34 -1.90 -1.09
N LEU A 58 -1.90 -3.14 -1.22
CA LEU A 58 -2.64 -4.18 -1.93
C LEU A 58 -3.95 -4.53 -1.21
N LEU A 59 -3.91 -4.68 0.11
CA LEU A 59 -5.11 -4.90 0.93
C LEU A 59 -6.06 -3.70 0.87
N GLN A 60 -5.53 -2.48 0.92
CA GLN A 60 -6.33 -1.27 0.76
C GLN A 60 -7.02 -1.22 -0.61
N TYR A 61 -6.29 -1.63 -1.65
CA TYR A 61 -6.86 -1.69 -2.99
C TYR A 61 -7.98 -2.74 -3.07
N SER A 62 -7.80 -3.90 -2.42
CA SER A 62 -8.84 -4.92 -2.29
C SER A 62 -10.09 -4.38 -1.58
N ASP A 63 -9.95 -3.64 -0.48
CA ASP A 63 -11.08 -2.99 0.22
C ASP A 63 -11.77 -1.94 -0.66
N ALA A 64 -11.00 -1.19 -1.44
CA ALA A 64 -11.54 -0.19 -2.36
C ALA A 64 -12.38 -0.83 -3.48
N ILE A 65 -11.87 -1.92 -4.07
CA ILE A 65 -12.59 -2.67 -5.10
C ILE A 65 -13.83 -3.35 -4.52
N GLU A 66 -13.73 -3.94 -3.32
CA GLU A 66 -14.88 -4.53 -2.63
C GLU A 66 -15.98 -3.48 -2.41
N HIS A 67 -15.64 -2.32 -1.85
CA HIS A 67 -16.60 -1.23 -1.64
C HIS A 67 -17.23 -0.77 -2.95
N MET A 68 -16.43 -0.59 -4.00
CA MET A 68 -16.91 -0.12 -5.30
C MET A 68 -17.86 -1.13 -5.96
N LEU A 69 -17.53 -2.41 -5.96
CA LEU A 69 -18.37 -3.47 -6.57
C LEU A 69 -19.64 -3.76 -5.75
N THR A 70 -19.61 -3.57 -4.43
CA THR A 70 -20.76 -3.83 -3.56
C THR A 70 -21.74 -2.67 -3.50
N THR A 71 -21.23 -1.43 -3.47
CA THR A 71 -22.06 -0.23 -3.27
C THR A 71 -22.30 0.57 -4.55
N GLY A 72 -21.49 0.36 -5.58
CA GLY A 72 -21.46 1.20 -6.79
C GLY A 72 -20.85 2.59 -6.57
N GLN A 73 -20.33 2.88 -5.37
CA GLN A 73 -19.72 4.18 -5.06
C GLN A 73 -18.23 4.17 -5.41
N GLY A 74 -17.78 5.16 -6.20
CA GLY A 74 -16.35 5.33 -6.51
C GLY A 74 -15.50 5.63 -5.26
N VAL A 75 -14.23 5.23 -5.30
CA VAL A 75 -13.27 5.35 -4.19
C VAL A 75 -12.07 6.20 -4.60
N ILE A 76 -11.63 7.09 -3.73
CA ILE A 76 -10.40 7.89 -3.87
C ILE A 76 -9.35 7.28 -2.94
N LEU A 77 -8.20 6.92 -3.53
CA LEU A 77 -7.05 6.36 -2.82
C LEU A 77 -5.85 7.30 -2.92
N GLU A 78 -5.12 7.40 -1.82
CA GLU A 78 -3.79 8.02 -1.83
C GLU A 78 -2.73 6.96 -2.10
N ARG A 79 -2.14 7.00 -3.31
CA ARG A 79 -1.12 6.06 -3.81
C ARG A 79 -1.57 4.59 -3.82
N SER A 80 -1.89 4.09 -5.01
CA SER A 80 -2.23 2.69 -5.25
C SER A 80 -0.98 1.78 -5.29
N PRO A 81 -1.13 0.45 -5.17
CA PRO A 81 -0.01 -0.50 -5.32
C PRO A 81 0.69 -0.38 -6.68
N PHE A 82 0.00 0.10 -7.73
CA PHE A 82 0.59 0.36 -9.04
C PHE A 82 1.71 1.41 -9.01
N SER A 83 1.58 2.40 -8.11
CA SER A 83 2.55 3.49 -7.95
C SER A 83 3.71 3.13 -7.03
N ASP A 84 3.67 1.99 -6.35
CA ASP A 84 4.63 1.64 -5.29
C ASP A 84 6.05 1.38 -5.82
N MET A 85 6.18 0.91 -7.06
CA MET A 85 7.46 0.55 -7.67
C MET A 85 8.47 1.71 -7.73
N VAL A 86 7.98 2.95 -7.77
CA VAL A 86 8.84 4.15 -7.83
C VAL A 86 9.68 4.31 -6.56
N PHE A 87 9.17 3.89 -5.40
CA PHE A 87 9.88 3.94 -4.13
C PHE A 87 10.98 2.88 -4.11
N LEU A 88 10.68 1.66 -4.56
CA LEU A 88 11.65 0.58 -4.67
C LEU A 88 12.80 0.95 -5.62
N GLU A 89 12.49 1.47 -6.82
CA GLU A 89 13.51 1.91 -7.77
C GLU A 89 14.40 3.01 -7.20
N ALA A 90 13.80 3.99 -6.50
CA ALA A 90 14.56 5.04 -5.82
C ALA A 90 15.46 4.47 -4.71
N MET A 91 14.96 3.52 -3.91
CA MET A 91 15.75 2.85 -2.87
C MET A 91 16.92 2.07 -3.46
N PHE A 92 16.71 1.40 -4.60
CA PHE A 92 17.76 0.66 -5.30
C PHE A 92 18.82 1.60 -5.88
N LYS A 93 18.42 2.69 -6.53
CA LYS A 93 19.35 3.71 -7.06
C LYS A 93 20.24 4.33 -5.98
N GLN A 94 19.72 4.53 -4.78
CA GLN A 94 20.48 5.05 -3.63
C GLN A 94 21.30 3.97 -2.89
N GLY A 95 21.18 2.70 -3.30
CA GLY A 95 21.87 1.57 -2.69
C GLY A 95 21.39 1.26 -1.27
N TYR A 96 20.10 1.45 -0.98
CA TYR A 96 19.47 1.09 0.31
C TYR A 96 19.04 -0.37 0.35
N ILE A 97 18.80 -0.97 -0.80
CA ILE A 97 18.35 -2.36 -0.94
C ILE A 97 19.22 -3.09 -1.95
N ARG A 98 19.28 -4.42 -1.81
CA ARG A 98 20.05 -5.30 -2.70
C ARG A 98 19.25 -5.63 -3.96
N LYS A 99 19.92 -6.13 -4.99
CA LYS A 99 19.29 -6.50 -6.26
C LYS A 99 18.30 -7.64 -6.08
N GLU A 100 18.63 -8.61 -5.24
CA GLU A 100 17.79 -9.77 -4.94
C GLU A 100 16.44 -9.36 -4.32
N CYS A 101 16.42 -8.27 -3.56
CA CYS A 101 15.20 -7.67 -3.02
C CYS A 101 14.33 -7.06 -4.13
N VAL A 102 14.95 -6.42 -5.13
CA VAL A 102 14.23 -5.88 -6.28
C VAL A 102 13.62 -7.01 -7.11
N ASP A 103 14.37 -8.08 -7.32
CA ASP A 103 13.90 -9.26 -8.06
C ASP A 103 12.73 -9.94 -7.33
N HIS A 104 12.78 -10.07 -6.00
CA HIS A 104 11.67 -10.60 -5.20
C HIS A 104 10.43 -9.71 -5.27
N TYR A 105 10.61 -8.39 -5.22
CA TYR A 105 9.49 -7.46 -5.35
C TYR A 105 8.83 -7.57 -6.72
N ASN A 106 9.62 -7.63 -7.80
CA ASN A 106 9.09 -7.73 -9.15
C ASN A 106 8.29 -9.02 -9.38
N GLU A 107 8.74 -10.13 -8.77
CA GLU A 107 8.03 -11.41 -8.80
C GLU A 107 6.67 -11.31 -8.11
N ILE A 108 6.62 -10.79 -6.88
CA ILE A 108 5.35 -10.56 -6.16
C ILE A 108 4.46 -9.58 -6.92
N LYS A 109 5.01 -8.48 -7.41
CA LYS A 109 4.27 -7.48 -8.19
C LYS A 109 3.62 -8.12 -9.40
N HIS A 110 4.34 -8.96 -10.14
CA HIS A 110 3.82 -9.62 -11.33
C HIS A 110 2.69 -10.61 -11.00
N ILE A 111 2.79 -11.33 -9.88
CA ILE A 111 1.76 -12.28 -9.42
C ILE A 111 0.53 -11.57 -8.85
N SER A 112 0.73 -10.46 -8.13
CA SER A 112 -0.35 -9.80 -7.40
C SER A 112 -1.08 -8.75 -8.21
N ILE A 113 -0.40 -7.92 -8.99
CA ILE A 113 -1.04 -6.81 -9.73
C ILE A 113 -1.94 -7.33 -10.86
N CYS A 114 -1.63 -8.47 -11.48
CA CYS A 114 -2.42 -8.99 -12.58
C CYS A 114 -3.83 -9.43 -12.18
N GLU A 115 -4.06 -9.70 -10.89
CA GLU A 115 -5.39 -10.04 -10.35
C GLU A 115 -6.30 -8.83 -10.17
N PHE A 116 -5.77 -7.61 -10.36
CA PHE A 116 -6.50 -6.36 -10.15
C PHE A 116 -6.56 -5.51 -11.42
N LEU A 117 -7.70 -4.87 -11.64
CA LEU A 117 -7.84 -3.84 -12.68
C LEU A 117 -7.13 -2.55 -12.22
N PRO A 118 -6.46 -1.81 -13.13
CA PRO A 118 -5.79 -0.54 -12.83
C PRO A 118 -6.82 0.53 -12.43
N PRO A 119 -6.43 1.62 -11.76
CA PRO A 119 -7.38 2.70 -11.44
C PRO A 119 -8.00 3.31 -12.71
N HIS A 120 -9.22 3.84 -12.64
CA HIS A 120 -9.85 4.53 -13.78
C HIS A 120 -9.13 5.85 -14.11
N LEU A 121 -8.73 6.58 -13.07
CA LEU A 121 -8.08 7.88 -13.13
C LEU A 121 -6.89 7.91 -12.17
N VAL A 122 -5.78 8.46 -12.64
CA VAL A 122 -4.64 8.83 -11.81
C VAL A 122 -4.49 10.35 -11.82
N ILE A 123 -4.45 10.94 -10.62
CA ILE A 123 -4.16 12.35 -10.43
C ILE A 123 -2.73 12.47 -9.91
N TYR A 124 -1.85 13.06 -10.73
CA TYR A 124 -0.46 13.32 -10.38
C TYR A 124 -0.28 14.80 -10.03
N ILE A 125 0.36 15.08 -8.90
CA ILE A 125 0.68 16.44 -8.46
C ILE A 125 2.17 16.66 -8.68
N ASP A 126 2.53 17.54 -9.62
CA ASP A 126 3.91 17.89 -9.87
C ASP A 126 4.39 18.87 -8.80
N GLN A 127 5.28 18.37 -7.94
CA GLN A 127 5.98 19.17 -6.95
C GLN A 127 7.47 18.87 -7.03
N PRO A 128 8.33 19.88 -7.28
CA PRO A 128 9.77 19.69 -7.37
C PRO A 128 10.38 19.11 -6.10
N ALA A 129 11.31 18.16 -6.25
CA ALA A 129 11.99 17.51 -5.12
C ALA A 129 12.64 18.49 -4.12
N GLU A 130 13.17 19.62 -4.59
CA GLU A 130 13.76 20.67 -3.75
C GLU A 130 12.73 21.31 -2.81
N GLU A 131 11.52 21.55 -3.29
CA GLU A 131 10.44 22.13 -2.48
C GLU A 131 9.89 21.12 -1.49
N VAL A 132 9.75 19.85 -1.92
CA VAL A 132 9.38 18.75 -1.03
C VAL A 132 10.38 18.65 0.11
N GLN A 133 11.69 18.69 -0.17
CA GLN A 133 12.71 18.65 0.87
C GLN A 133 12.60 19.81 1.86
N LYS A 134 12.32 21.03 1.38
CA LYS A 134 12.10 22.19 2.26
C LYS A 134 10.90 21.98 3.19
N LYS A 135 9.77 21.49 2.65
CA LYS A 135 8.57 21.17 3.44
C LYS A 135 8.84 20.06 4.46
N LEU A 136 9.60 19.02 4.09
CA LEU A 136 9.98 17.94 5.01
C LEU A 136 10.84 18.45 6.17
N LYS A 137 11.80 19.34 5.91
CA LYS A 137 12.61 19.99 6.95
C LYS A 137 11.82 20.93 7.87
N GLN A 138 10.70 21.47 7.39
CA GLN A 138 9.78 22.28 8.18
C GLN A 138 8.77 21.44 8.98
N SER A 139 8.73 20.12 8.76
CA SER A 139 7.82 19.23 9.47
C SER A 139 8.20 19.12 10.95
N SER A 140 7.20 18.89 11.81
CA SER A 140 7.40 18.62 13.24
C SER A 140 8.08 17.28 13.53
N LYS A 141 8.20 16.41 12.52
CA LYS A 141 8.76 15.06 12.64
C LYS A 141 10.27 15.07 12.34
N PRO A 142 11.15 14.87 13.33
CA PRO A 142 12.60 15.04 13.17
C PRO A 142 13.20 14.03 12.18
N TYR A 143 12.67 12.81 12.12
CA TYR A 143 13.16 11.77 11.22
C TYR A 143 12.96 12.12 9.74
N LEU A 144 11.98 12.97 9.39
CA LEU A 144 11.75 13.41 8.01
C LEU A 144 12.81 14.42 7.53
N HIS A 145 13.57 15.03 8.44
CA HIS A 145 14.59 16.01 8.08
C HIS A 145 15.81 15.36 7.40
N ASN A 146 16.01 14.07 7.66
CA ASN A 146 17.14 13.28 7.16
C ASN A 146 16.93 12.77 5.73
N VAL A 147 15.77 13.02 5.11
CA VAL A 147 15.48 12.54 3.76
C VAL A 147 16.40 13.21 2.73
N PRO A 148 17.24 12.44 2.02
CA PRO A 148 18.20 13.01 1.09
C PRO A 148 17.53 13.46 -0.21
N LEU A 149 17.98 14.60 -0.75
CA LEU A 149 17.43 15.18 -1.98
C LEU A 149 17.58 14.21 -3.17
N ALA A 150 18.70 13.47 -3.23
CA ALA A 150 18.94 12.49 -4.29
C ALA A 150 17.88 11.38 -4.34
N TYR A 151 17.38 10.96 -3.16
CA TYR A 151 16.29 9.98 -3.07
C TYR A 151 14.98 10.55 -3.61
N LEU A 152 14.61 11.78 -3.22
CA LEU A 152 13.41 12.45 -3.72
C LEU A 152 13.46 12.68 -5.24
N LYS A 153 14.61 13.10 -5.77
CA LYS A 153 14.82 13.21 -7.23
C LYS A 153 14.69 11.87 -7.94
N SER A 154 15.19 10.80 -7.33
CA SER A 154 15.06 9.45 -7.88
C SER A 154 13.60 9.00 -7.94
N ILE A 155 12.78 9.36 -6.95
CA ILE A 155 11.33 9.11 -6.94
C ILE A 155 10.65 9.91 -8.06
N GLU A 156 10.92 11.21 -8.14
CA GLU A 156 10.36 12.09 -9.18
C GLU A 156 10.71 11.57 -10.59
N ASP A 157 11.97 11.20 -10.82
CA ASP A 157 12.43 10.59 -12.07
C ASP A 157 11.69 9.30 -12.39
N SER A 158 11.52 8.41 -11.40
CA SER A 158 10.83 7.13 -11.60
C SER A 158 9.32 7.30 -11.84
N TYR A 159 8.69 8.31 -11.24
CA TYR A 159 7.31 8.69 -11.58
C TYR A 159 7.22 9.15 -13.04
N LYS A 160 8.03 10.13 -13.44
CA LYS A 160 7.97 10.76 -14.76
C LYS A 160 8.40 9.83 -15.90
N LYS A 161 9.39 8.97 -15.68
CA LYS A 161 9.98 8.12 -16.73
C LYS A 161 9.34 6.74 -16.84
N SER A 162 8.89 6.16 -15.72
CA SER A 162 8.41 4.78 -15.69
C SER A 162 6.92 4.69 -15.44
N TYR A 163 6.43 5.28 -14.33
CA TYR A 163 5.04 5.07 -13.90
C TYR A 163 4.02 5.82 -14.76
N LEU A 164 4.20 7.13 -14.95
CA LEU A 164 3.23 7.96 -15.67
C LEU A 164 3.01 7.50 -17.13
N PRO A 165 4.06 7.15 -17.91
CA PRO A 165 3.86 6.58 -19.24
C PRO A 165 3.08 5.25 -19.19
N SER A 166 3.48 4.32 -18.31
CA SER A 166 2.85 3.00 -18.20
C SER A 166 1.37 3.08 -17.79
N VAL A 167 1.02 3.98 -16.86
CA VAL A 167 -0.37 4.10 -16.41
C VAL A 167 -1.24 4.85 -17.40
N SER A 168 -0.67 5.76 -18.21
CA SER A 168 -1.41 6.49 -19.25
C SER A 168 -1.97 5.61 -20.37
N GLU A 169 -1.42 4.39 -20.54
CA GLU A 169 -1.90 3.40 -21.49
C GLU A 169 -3.19 2.71 -21.02
N SER A 170 -3.35 2.55 -19.70
CA SER A 170 -4.44 1.76 -19.10
C SER A 170 -5.44 2.58 -18.29
N SER A 171 -5.10 3.81 -17.93
CA SER A 171 -5.90 4.72 -17.11
C SER A 171 -5.90 6.13 -17.69
N GLU A 172 -6.91 6.93 -17.36
CA GLU A 172 -6.82 8.37 -17.61
C GLU A 172 -5.83 9.01 -16.63
N LEU A 173 -5.09 10.01 -17.09
CA LEU A 173 -4.06 10.69 -16.33
C LEU A 173 -4.28 12.20 -16.36
N LEU A 174 -4.46 12.78 -15.17
CA LEU A 174 -4.48 14.23 -14.96
C LEU A 174 -3.24 14.63 -14.17
N ALA A 175 -2.47 15.58 -14.70
CA ALA A 175 -1.28 16.11 -14.05
C ALA A 175 -1.48 17.60 -13.72
N TYR A 176 -1.27 17.97 -12.46
CA TYR A 176 -1.46 19.32 -11.95
C TYR A 176 -0.21 19.85 -11.27
N ASP A 177 0.07 21.13 -11.44
CA ASP A 177 1.00 21.84 -10.56
C ASP A 177 0.36 22.07 -9.18
N VAL A 178 1.17 22.27 -8.14
CA VAL A 178 0.67 22.50 -6.75
C VAL A 178 -0.36 23.63 -6.67
N ALA A 179 -0.19 24.72 -7.43
CA ALA A 179 -1.13 25.83 -7.44
C ALA A 179 -2.47 25.46 -8.09
N GLN A 180 -2.44 24.64 -9.13
CA GLN A 180 -3.64 24.17 -9.82
C GLN A 180 -4.37 23.12 -8.99
N ALA A 181 -3.64 22.24 -8.30
CA ALA A 181 -4.21 21.23 -7.43
C ALA A 181 -4.97 21.80 -6.20
N GLN A 182 -4.76 23.07 -5.87
CA GLN A 182 -5.53 23.77 -4.83
C GLN A 182 -6.90 24.24 -5.32
N ASP A 183 -7.10 24.33 -6.64
CA ASP A 183 -8.37 24.70 -7.26
C ASP A 183 -9.26 23.46 -7.39
N ILE A 184 -10.05 23.21 -6.34
CA ILE A 184 -10.90 22.02 -6.22
C ILE A 184 -11.98 22.00 -7.31
N GLU A 185 -12.53 23.17 -7.65
CA GLU A 185 -13.59 23.29 -8.66
C GLU A 185 -13.07 22.88 -10.02
N LYS A 186 -11.88 23.38 -10.39
CA LYS A 186 -11.21 23.01 -11.64
C LYS A 186 -10.93 21.50 -11.71
N VAL A 187 -10.38 20.91 -10.65
CA VAL A 187 -10.09 19.46 -10.63
C VAL A 187 -11.38 18.64 -10.76
N ALA A 188 -12.46 19.06 -10.11
CA ALA A 188 -13.76 18.37 -10.22
C ALA A 188 -14.33 18.49 -11.65
N GLU A 189 -14.27 19.69 -12.24
CA GLU A 189 -14.72 19.96 -13.61
C GLU A 189 -13.94 19.11 -14.63
N ASP A 190 -12.60 19.06 -14.52
CA ASP A 190 -11.75 18.23 -15.38
C ASP A 190 -12.14 16.74 -15.29
N ILE A 191 -12.46 16.24 -14.08
CA ILE A 191 -12.91 14.85 -13.88
C ILE A 191 -14.27 14.60 -14.55
N GLU A 192 -15.20 15.54 -14.48
CA GLU A 192 -16.52 15.42 -15.10
C GLU A 192 -16.46 15.42 -16.63
N TYR A 193 -15.50 16.14 -17.21
CA TYR A 193 -15.31 16.17 -18.67
C TYR A 193 -14.54 14.96 -19.22
N LEU A 194 -13.95 14.11 -18.38
CA LEU A 194 -13.24 12.93 -18.83
C LEU A 194 -14.18 11.84 -19.33
N SER A 195 -13.85 11.28 -20.50
CA SER A 195 -14.48 10.07 -21.01
C SER A 195 -13.62 8.84 -20.69
N PHE A 196 -14.11 8.00 -19.78
CA PHE A 196 -13.44 6.75 -19.40
C PHE A 196 -13.62 5.67 -20.48
N GLN A 197 -12.79 5.72 -21.52
CA GLN A 197 -12.78 4.74 -22.61
C GLN A 197 -11.54 3.84 -22.61
N LYS A 198 -10.56 4.14 -21.76
CA LYS A 198 -9.31 3.38 -21.63
C LYS A 198 -9.41 2.28 -20.60
N GLY A 199 -8.54 1.28 -20.77
CA GLY A 199 -8.30 0.23 -19.81
C GLY A 199 -9.28 -0.94 -19.89
N PRO A 200 -9.01 -2.01 -19.12
CA PRO A 200 -9.77 -3.25 -19.17
C PRO A 200 -11.17 -3.14 -18.58
N TRP A 201 -11.54 -2.01 -17.95
CA TRP A 201 -12.84 -1.80 -17.29
C TRP A 201 -14.04 -1.94 -18.24
N VAL A 202 -13.88 -1.48 -19.49
CA VAL A 202 -14.96 -1.51 -20.50
C VAL A 202 -15.22 -2.93 -21.00
N GLU A 203 -14.25 -3.82 -20.87
CA GLU A 203 -14.31 -5.21 -21.34
C GLU A 203 -14.90 -6.17 -20.30
N GLN A 204 -15.14 -5.69 -19.07
CA GLN A 204 -15.66 -6.53 -17.99
C GLN A 204 -17.18 -6.77 -18.13
N ASP A 205 -17.59 -7.96 -17.75
CA ASP A 205 -18.98 -8.42 -17.67
C ASP A 205 -19.37 -8.80 -16.23
N ASP A 206 -20.63 -9.18 -16.01
CA ASP A 206 -21.11 -9.55 -14.67
C ASP A 206 -20.35 -10.76 -14.08
N VAL A 207 -19.82 -11.65 -14.92
CA VAL A 207 -19.11 -12.86 -14.49
C VAL A 207 -17.71 -12.51 -13.98
N THR A 208 -16.97 -11.71 -14.75
CA THR A 208 -15.65 -11.20 -14.36
C THR A 208 -15.74 -10.33 -13.12
N TYR A 209 -16.73 -9.45 -13.02
CA TYR A 209 -16.99 -8.68 -11.80
C TYR A 209 -17.36 -9.55 -10.60
N HIS A 210 -18.14 -10.62 -10.80
CA HIS A 210 -18.44 -11.57 -9.74
C HIS A 210 -17.18 -12.27 -9.22
N HIS A 211 -16.31 -12.76 -10.12
CA HIS A 211 -15.06 -13.40 -9.71
C HIS A 211 -14.12 -12.44 -9.00
N MET A 212 -13.97 -11.21 -9.50
CA MET A 212 -13.18 -10.18 -8.84
C MET A 212 -13.74 -9.87 -7.46
N ARG A 213 -15.06 -9.74 -7.31
CA ARG A 213 -15.72 -9.54 -6.02
C ARG A 213 -15.43 -10.67 -5.04
N MET A 214 -15.62 -11.92 -5.44
CA MET A 214 -15.34 -13.09 -4.61
C MET A 214 -13.87 -13.14 -4.17
N PHE A 215 -12.96 -12.76 -5.06
CA PHE A 215 -11.54 -12.71 -4.77
C PHE A 215 -11.19 -11.62 -3.75
N VAL A 216 -11.69 -10.38 -3.94
CA VAL A 216 -11.35 -9.27 -3.04
C VAL A 216 -12.00 -9.39 -1.66
N GLU A 217 -13.12 -10.12 -1.51
CA GLU A 217 -13.72 -10.45 -0.22
C GLU A 217 -12.81 -11.42 0.59
N ASP A 218 -12.03 -12.29 -0.07
CA ASP A 218 -11.04 -13.15 0.59
C ASP A 218 -9.69 -12.45 0.81
N LYS A 219 -9.61 -11.66 1.88
CA LYS A 219 -8.38 -10.93 2.27
C LYS A 219 -7.18 -11.85 2.50
N ARG A 220 -7.40 -13.11 2.89
CA ARG A 220 -6.31 -14.07 3.08
C ARG A 220 -5.75 -14.52 1.74
N GLY A 221 -6.63 -14.80 0.77
CA GLY A 221 -6.25 -15.08 -0.62
C GLY A 221 -5.47 -13.93 -1.24
N VAL A 222 -5.95 -12.69 -1.08
CA VAL A 222 -5.24 -11.48 -1.55
C VAL A 222 -3.85 -11.36 -0.92
N ALA A 223 -3.74 -11.51 0.41
CA ALA A 223 -2.45 -11.43 1.11
C ALA A 223 -1.49 -12.56 0.67
N ALA A 224 -2.01 -13.76 0.39
CA ALA A 224 -1.20 -14.92 0.00
C ALA A 224 -0.45 -14.70 -1.32
N LEU A 225 -0.96 -13.86 -2.24
CA LEU A 225 -0.25 -13.50 -3.48
C LEU A 225 1.12 -12.84 -3.25
N THR A 226 1.31 -12.25 -2.06
CA THR A 226 2.56 -11.61 -1.68
C THR A 226 3.50 -12.51 -0.88
N GLN A 227 3.05 -13.71 -0.50
CA GLN A 227 3.76 -14.65 0.35
C GLN A 227 4.38 -15.77 -0.49
N ILE A 228 5.40 -15.43 -1.29
CA ILE A 228 6.13 -16.41 -2.10
C ILE A 228 7.22 -17.10 -1.27
N PRO A 229 7.52 -18.40 -1.49
CA PRO A 229 8.52 -19.15 -0.74
C PRO A 229 9.96 -18.82 -1.21
N ARG A 230 10.32 -17.53 -1.21
CA ARG A 230 11.63 -17.03 -1.60
C ARG A 230 12.33 -16.44 -0.38
N PHE A 231 13.38 -17.14 0.05
CA PHE A 231 14.06 -16.81 1.29
C PHE A 231 15.08 -15.69 1.09
N LEU A 232 14.77 -14.51 1.63
CA LEU A 232 15.66 -13.37 1.70
C LEU A 232 15.91 -12.98 3.17
N PRO A 233 17.17 -12.73 3.57
CA PRO A 233 17.53 -12.34 4.94
C PRO A 233 16.72 -11.18 5.53
N GLU A 234 16.25 -10.23 4.72
CA GLU A 234 15.54 -9.03 5.17
C GLU A 234 14.10 -9.32 5.64
N ILE A 235 13.46 -10.36 5.08
CA ILE A 235 12.04 -10.68 5.27
C ILE A 235 11.80 -12.07 5.86
N THR A 236 12.78 -12.98 5.76
CA THR A 236 12.64 -14.34 6.29
C THR A 236 12.80 -14.31 7.80
N ILE A 237 11.74 -14.70 8.50
CA ILE A 237 11.72 -14.82 9.97
C ILE A 237 12.06 -16.25 10.34
N GLY A 238 12.93 -16.44 11.33
CA GLY A 238 13.28 -17.76 11.83
C GLY A 238 12.08 -18.47 12.48
N ALA A 239 12.00 -19.79 12.36
CA ALA A 239 10.86 -20.57 12.86
C ALA A 239 10.56 -20.34 14.35
N HIS A 240 11.60 -20.26 15.20
CA HIS A 240 11.44 -20.01 16.63
C HIS A 240 10.87 -18.62 16.92
N GLU A 241 11.39 -17.59 16.24
CA GLU A 241 10.90 -16.21 16.40
C GLU A 241 9.46 -16.08 15.89
N TYR A 242 9.14 -16.74 14.78
CA TYR A 242 7.78 -16.76 14.25
C TYR A 242 6.80 -17.44 15.23
N ASP A 243 7.16 -18.60 15.79
CA ASP A 243 6.33 -19.33 16.73
C ASP A 243 6.05 -18.53 18.01
N GLU A 244 7.10 -17.92 18.58
CA GLU A 244 6.99 -17.05 19.75
C GLU A 244 6.02 -15.87 19.48
N LYS A 245 6.22 -15.16 18.36
CA LYS A 245 5.37 -14.01 17.99
C LYS A 245 3.95 -14.41 17.66
N TYR A 246 3.75 -15.56 17.03
CA TYR A 246 2.43 -16.09 16.72
C TYR A 246 1.63 -16.32 18.00
N TYR A 247 2.20 -17.01 18.99
CA TYR A 247 1.51 -17.23 20.26
C TYR A 247 1.38 -15.96 21.10
N ALA A 248 2.35 -15.05 21.04
CA ALA A 248 2.24 -13.73 21.66
C ALA A 248 1.06 -12.94 21.08
N TYR A 249 0.90 -12.90 19.75
CA TYR A 249 -0.25 -12.27 19.10
C TYR A 249 -1.57 -12.95 19.50
N LYS A 250 -1.61 -14.29 19.52
CA LYS A 250 -2.79 -15.06 19.94
C LYS A 250 -3.18 -14.87 21.40
N SER A 251 -2.23 -14.46 22.25
CA SER A 251 -2.47 -14.17 23.66
C SER A 251 -3.10 -12.80 23.90
N LEU A 252 -3.12 -11.93 22.88
CA LEU A 252 -3.77 -10.62 22.98
C LEU A 252 -5.30 -10.77 23.11
N PRO A 253 -5.96 -9.86 23.85
CA PRO A 253 -7.41 -9.88 23.98
C PRO A 253 -8.11 -9.84 22.61
N GLY A 254 -9.06 -10.75 22.38
CA GLY A 254 -9.84 -10.78 21.13
C GLY A 254 -9.14 -11.42 19.93
N LYS A 255 -7.91 -11.94 20.09
CA LYS A 255 -7.10 -12.50 18.98
C LYS A 255 -7.00 -14.02 18.98
N LYS A 256 -7.42 -14.67 20.06
CA LYS A 256 -7.31 -16.11 20.23
C LYS A 256 -8.16 -16.87 19.20
N TYR A 257 -9.44 -16.49 19.06
CA TYR A 257 -10.41 -17.12 18.16
C TYR A 257 -10.88 -16.17 17.06
N ALA A 258 -11.73 -16.68 16.16
CA ALA A 258 -12.35 -15.87 15.12
C ALA A 258 -13.19 -14.72 15.72
N PRO A 259 -13.35 -13.59 15.01
CA PRO A 259 -14.20 -12.49 15.47
C PRO A 259 -15.60 -12.97 15.83
N GLY A 260 -16.11 -12.54 17.00
CA GLY A 260 -17.42 -12.96 17.51
C GLY A 260 -17.41 -14.19 18.42
N TYR A 261 -16.24 -14.82 18.64
CA TYR A 261 -16.04 -16.01 19.49
C TYR A 261 -15.08 -15.78 20.67
N ASN A 262 -14.75 -14.52 20.99
CA ASN A 262 -13.78 -14.16 22.02
C ASN A 262 -14.49 -13.64 23.29
N THR A 263 -14.68 -14.52 24.28
CA THR A 263 -15.40 -14.21 25.52
C THR A 263 -14.67 -13.20 26.41
N ASP A 264 -13.35 -13.11 26.28
CA ASP A 264 -12.46 -12.18 26.96
C ASP A 264 -12.71 -10.71 26.57
N ILE A 265 -13.23 -10.45 25.37
CA ILE A 265 -13.67 -9.12 24.94
C ILE A 265 -15.18 -8.92 25.04
N GLY A 266 -15.90 -9.89 25.62
CA GLY A 266 -17.33 -9.80 25.88
C GLY A 266 -18.24 -10.31 24.77
N ASP A 267 -17.73 -11.12 23.84
CA ASP A 267 -18.58 -11.78 22.84
C ASP A 267 -19.62 -12.69 23.51
N LYS A 268 -20.89 -12.50 23.13
CA LYS A 268 -22.03 -13.26 23.67
C LYS A 268 -22.52 -14.32 22.68
N ASN A 269 -23.22 -15.32 23.21
CA ASN A 269 -23.83 -16.42 22.45
C ASN A 269 -22.83 -17.22 21.60
N VAL A 270 -21.59 -17.34 22.05
CA VAL A 270 -20.49 -17.99 21.31
C VAL A 270 -20.80 -19.44 20.93
N LEU A 271 -21.60 -20.16 21.73
CA LEU A 271 -22.01 -21.54 21.45
C LEU A 271 -23.04 -21.69 20.32
N PHE A 272 -23.69 -20.59 19.91
CA PHE A 272 -24.82 -20.59 18.97
C PHE A 272 -24.55 -19.74 17.72
N LYS A 273 -23.29 -19.35 17.49
CA LYS A 273 -22.81 -18.72 16.26
C LYS A 273 -22.09 -19.78 15.43
#